data_AF-A0A1B3WC79-F1
#
_entry.id   AF-A0A1B3WC79-F1
#
_cell.length_a   1.000
_cell.length_b   1.000
_cell.length_c   1.000
_cell.angle_alpha   90.00
_cell.angle_beta   90.00
_cell.angle_gamma   90.00
#
_symmetry.space_group_name_H-M   'P 1'
#
loop_
_entity.id
_entity.type
_entity.pdbx_description
1 polymer ?
#
loop_
_entity_poly.entity_id
_entity_poly.type
_entity_poly.pdbx_seq_one_letter_code
_entity_poly.pdbx_strand_id
1 'polypeptide(L)'
;MKYDQTFARFARRMIKYTTVAIIGFAFISEFIWDWHVAVGIVLGGLFQILFLSFLLVKESQWERQGKAPVFISQRLSLFAMSRLVLQILTCVGIIFTPVNIFGYLVGLLTLTLMTLVDRVIKLIKE
;
A
#
# COMPACT_ATOMS: atom_id res chain seq x y z
N MET A 1 25.79 6.79 -6.64
CA MET A 1 24.63 7.19 -5.81
C MET A 1 23.88 5.95 -5.38
N LYS A 2 23.73 5.71 -4.06
CA LYS A 2 23.01 4.57 -3.46
C LYS A 2 21.49 4.74 -3.67
N TYR A 3 20.96 4.30 -4.81
CA TYR A 3 19.51 4.40 -5.10
C TYR A 3 18.74 3.18 -4.57
N ASP A 4 19.34 1.98 -4.53
CA ASP A 4 18.71 0.72 -4.10
C ASP A 4 18.36 0.65 -2.60
N GLN A 5 19.03 1.44 -1.74
CA GLN A 5 18.70 1.45 -0.32
C GLN A 5 17.49 2.34 0.02
N THR A 6 17.09 3.25 -0.87
CA THR A 6 16.09 4.27 -0.54
C THR A 6 14.68 3.73 -0.73
N PHE A 7 14.41 3.05 -1.84
CA PHE A 7 13.08 2.48 -2.11
C PHE A 7 12.81 1.27 -1.22
N ALA A 8 13.74 0.32 -1.10
CA ALA A 8 13.53 -0.84 -0.25
C ALA A 8 13.31 -0.50 1.24
N ARG A 9 13.99 0.56 1.73
CA ARG A 9 13.82 1.07 3.10
C ARG A 9 12.53 1.87 3.24
N PHE A 10 12.16 2.65 2.23
CA PHE A 10 10.89 3.37 2.17
C PHE A 10 9.69 2.41 2.14
N ALA A 11 9.69 1.42 1.25
CA ALA A 11 8.61 0.45 1.11
C ALA A 11 8.43 -0.39 2.38
N ARG A 12 9.52 -0.86 3.02
CA ARG A 12 9.43 -1.53 4.33
C ARG A 12 8.85 -0.64 5.42
N ARG A 13 9.21 0.64 5.44
CA ARG A 13 8.66 1.60 6.40
C ARG A 13 7.18 1.86 6.14
N MET A 14 6.80 2.04 4.88
CA MET A 14 5.41 2.23 4.46
C MET A 14 4.55 1.03 4.76
N ILE A 15 5.05 -0.20 4.54
CA ILE A 15 4.34 -1.42 4.93
C ILE A 15 4.07 -1.39 6.44
N LYS A 16 5.09 -1.17 7.28
CA LYS A 16 4.92 -1.12 8.74
C LYS A 16 3.90 -0.08 9.17
N TYR A 17 4.01 1.14 8.66
CA TYR A 17 3.09 2.21 9.01
C TYR A 17 1.66 1.95 8.53
N THR A 18 1.50 1.41 7.31
CA THR A 18 0.20 1.05 6.79
C THR A 18 -0.40 -0.09 7.61
N THR A 19 0.39 -1.11 8.00
CA THR A 19 -0.08 -2.18 8.89
C THR A 19 -0.59 -1.62 10.22
N VAL A 20 0.17 -0.74 10.88
CA VAL A 20 -0.26 -0.13 12.15
C VAL A 20 -1.52 0.71 11.96
N ALA A 21 -1.59 1.50 10.88
CA ALA A 21 -2.76 2.31 10.57
C ALA A 21 -3.99 1.45 10.29
N ILE A 22 -3.87 0.36 9.52
CA ILE A 22 -4.96 -0.58 9.24
C ILE A 22 -5.47 -1.20 10.54
N ILE A 23 -4.58 -1.66 11.42
CA ILE A 23 -4.96 -2.23 12.71
C ILE A 23 -5.74 -1.21 13.53
N GLY A 24 -5.25 0.04 13.61
CA GLY A 24 -5.94 1.12 14.31
C GLY A 24 -7.31 1.46 13.71
N PHE A 25 -7.38 1.62 12.39
CA PHE A 25 -8.64 1.90 11.68
C PHE A 25 -9.65 0.76 11.80
N ALA A 26 -9.20 -0.50 11.72
CA ALA A 26 -10.05 -1.67 11.90
C ALA A 26 -10.65 -1.68 13.32
N PHE A 27 -9.82 -1.48 14.35
CA PHE A 27 -10.25 -1.46 15.75
C PHE A 27 -11.27 -0.34 16.03
N ILE A 28 -11.02 0.86 15.51
CA ILE A 28 -11.94 2.00 15.66
C ILE A 28 -13.26 1.73 14.92
N SER A 29 -13.19 1.16 13.72
CA SER A 29 -14.39 0.89 12.91
C SER A 29 -15.29 -0.21 13.50
N GLU A 30 -14.71 -1.18 14.21
CA GLU A 30 -15.45 -2.21 14.92
C GLU A 30 -16.23 -1.63 16.11
N PHE A 31 -15.67 -0.62 16.78
CA PHE A 31 -16.32 0.03 17.93
C PHE A 31 -17.41 1.03 17.54
N ILE A 32 -17.23 1.75 16.42
CA ILE A 32 -18.14 2.84 16.01
C ILE A 32 -19.20 2.37 15.02
N TRP A 33 -18.87 1.43 14.13
CA TRP A 33 -19.72 1.05 13.00
C TRP A 33 -20.19 -0.40 13.08
N ASP A 34 -19.49 -1.32 12.43
CA ASP A 34 -19.85 -2.73 12.28
C ASP A 34 -18.61 -3.51 11.83
N TRP A 35 -18.55 -4.80 12.15
CA TRP A 35 -17.42 -5.67 11.80
C TRP A 35 -17.23 -5.77 10.28
N HIS A 36 -18.30 -5.62 9.49
CA HIS A 36 -18.22 -5.59 8.02
C HIS A 36 -17.37 -4.43 7.48
N VAL A 37 -17.33 -3.30 8.19
CA VAL A 37 -16.49 -2.13 7.85
C VAL A 37 -15.04 -2.43 8.18
N ALA A 38 -14.78 -3.01 9.36
CA ALA A 38 -13.45 -3.42 9.79
C ALA A 38 -12.82 -4.43 8.81
N VAL A 39 -13.59 -5.43 8.39
CA VAL A 39 -13.17 -6.40 7.37
C VAL A 39 -12.83 -5.72 6.05
N GLY A 40 -13.63 -4.74 5.61
CA GLY A 40 -13.33 -3.94 4.43
C GLY A 40 -11.99 -3.21 4.55
N ILE A 41 -11.76 -2.53 5.68
CA ILE A 41 -10.51 -1.79 5.95
C ILE A 41 -9.31 -2.73 5.92
N VAL A 42 -9.43 -3.89 6.58
CA VAL A 42 -8.38 -4.90 6.59
C VAL A 42 -8.11 -5.38 5.17
N LEU A 43 -9.12 -5.80 4.40
CA LEU A 43 -8.94 -6.29 3.03
C LEU A 43 -8.31 -5.23 2.10
N GLY A 44 -8.76 -3.98 2.19
CA GLY A 44 -8.19 -2.86 1.43
C GLY A 44 -6.74 -2.62 1.78
N GLY A 45 -6.44 -2.59 3.07
CA GLY A 45 -5.10 -2.42 3.57
C GLY A 45 -4.15 -3.58 3.23
N LEU A 46 -4.63 -4.82 3.33
CA LEU A 46 -3.88 -6.04 3.04
C LEU A 46 -3.52 -6.10 1.55
N PHE A 47 -4.44 -5.70 0.67
CA PHE A 47 -4.15 -5.54 -0.75
C PHE A 47 -3.01 -4.53 -0.99
N GLN A 48 -3.01 -3.39 -0.30
CA GLN A 48 -1.94 -2.39 -0.42
C GLN A 48 -0.58 -2.93 0.06
N ILE A 49 -0.56 -3.64 1.19
CA ILE A 49 0.64 -4.24 1.76
C ILE A 49 1.19 -5.33 0.83
N LEU A 50 0.33 -6.21 0.32
CA LEU A 50 0.72 -7.26 -0.63
C LEU A 50 1.27 -6.66 -1.91
N PHE A 51 0.64 -5.61 -2.43
CA PHE A 51 1.11 -4.92 -3.62
C PHE A 51 2.50 -4.29 -3.42
N LEU A 52 2.73 -3.60 -2.30
CA LEU A 52 4.04 -3.04 -1.97
C LEU A 52 5.10 -4.13 -1.74
N SER A 53 4.72 -5.23 -1.09
CA SER A 53 5.60 -6.37 -0.85
C SER A 53 5.98 -7.06 -2.16
N PHE A 54 5.03 -7.18 -3.09
CA PHE A 54 5.29 -7.69 -4.44
C PHE A 54 6.31 -6.83 -5.18
N LEU A 55 6.17 -5.50 -5.12
CA LEU A 55 7.14 -4.57 -5.71
C LEU A 55 8.53 -4.72 -5.07
N LEU A 56 8.62 -4.87 -3.75
CA LEU A 56 9.88 -5.13 -3.03
C LEU A 56 10.56 -6.43 -3.49
N VAL A 57 9.77 -7.50 -3.63
CA VAL A 57 10.31 -8.80 -4.08
C VAL A 57 10.81 -8.67 -5.52
N LYS A 58 10.07 -8.00 -6.41
CA LYS A 58 10.48 -7.78 -7.80
C LYS A 58 11.73 -6.91 -7.92
N GLU A 59 11.82 -5.84 -7.12
CA GLU A 59 13.01 -5.00 -7.03
C GLU A 59 14.23 -5.83 -6.61
N SER A 60 14.14 -6.59 -5.50
CA SER A 60 15.24 -7.43 -5.02
C SER A 60 15.63 -8.52 -6.03
N GLN A 61 14.67 -9.07 -6.77
CA GLN A 61 14.96 -9.99 -7.88
C GLN A 61 15.74 -9.32 -9.02
N TRP A 62 15.38 -8.10 -9.40
CA TRP A 62 16.08 -7.37 -10.47
C TRP A 62 17.45 -6.84 -10.03
N GLU A 63 17.60 -6.48 -8.76
CA GLU A 63 18.89 -6.13 -8.14
C GLU A 63 19.85 -7.34 -8.17
N ARG A 64 19.37 -8.53 -7.80
CA ARG A 64 20.14 -9.79 -7.92
C ARG A 64 20.51 -10.16 -9.35
N GLN A 65 19.73 -9.71 -10.34
CA GLN A 65 20.01 -9.92 -11.77
C GLN A 65 20.96 -8.86 -12.35
N GLY A 66 21.46 -7.91 -11.54
CA GLY A 66 22.37 -6.86 -11.99
C GLY A 66 21.76 -5.90 -13.02
N LYS A 67 20.43 -5.78 -13.07
CA LYS A 67 19.77 -4.90 -14.06
C LYS A 67 19.98 -3.43 -13.71
N ALA A 68 20.12 -2.61 -14.75
CA ALA A 68 20.34 -1.18 -14.59
C ALA A 68 19.20 -0.51 -13.76
N PRO A 69 19.55 0.44 -12.86
CA PRO A 69 18.58 1.04 -11.93
C PRO A 69 17.46 1.81 -12.65
N VAL A 70 17.76 2.41 -13.81
CA VAL A 70 16.77 3.09 -14.66
C VAL A 70 15.71 2.11 -15.17
N PHE A 71 16.11 0.88 -15.52
CA PHE A 71 15.19 -0.16 -15.97
C PHE A 71 14.30 -0.68 -14.83
N ILE A 72 14.85 -0.78 -13.62
CA ILE A 72 14.13 -1.15 -12.40
C ILE A 72 13.07 -0.09 -12.09
N SER A 73 13.46 1.18 -12.02
CA SER A 73 12.53 2.28 -11.70
C SER A 73 11.42 2.45 -12.74
N GLN A 74 11.72 2.31 -14.03
CA GLN A 74 10.72 2.43 -15.09
C GLN A 74 9.68 1.30 -15.04
N ARG A 75 10.11 0.06 -14.76
CA ARG A 75 9.18 -1.05 -14.57
C ARG A 75 8.39 -0.93 -13.28
N LEU A 76 9.02 -0.49 -12.19
CA LEU A 76 8.31 -0.19 -10.94
C LEU A 76 7.23 0.88 -11.12
N SER A 77 7.50 1.92 -11.92
CA SER A 77 6.51 2.95 -12.27
C SER A 77 5.35 2.38 -13.10
N LEU A 78 5.64 1.52 -14.08
CA LEU A 78 4.61 0.80 -14.85
C LEU A 78 3.75 -0.10 -13.95
N PHE A 79 4.36 -0.84 -13.02
CA PHE A 79 3.60 -1.60 -12.04
C PHE A 79 2.81 -0.68 -11.10
N ALA A 80 3.36 0.44 -10.66
CA ALA A 80 2.62 1.42 -9.86
C ALA A 80 1.40 1.98 -10.59
N MET A 81 1.45 2.16 -11.91
CA MET A 81 0.27 2.48 -12.73
C MET A 81 -0.74 1.32 -12.77
N SER A 82 -0.27 0.06 -12.85
CA SER A 82 -1.15 -1.11 -12.78
C SER A 82 -1.88 -1.27 -11.44
N ARG A 83 -1.39 -0.61 -10.37
CA ARG A 83 -2.04 -0.57 -9.06
C ARG A 83 -3.47 -0.06 -9.15
N LEU A 84 -3.74 0.97 -9.97
CA LEU A 84 -5.09 1.55 -10.12
C LEU A 84 -6.04 0.56 -10.78
N VAL A 85 -5.58 -0.13 -11.83
CA VAL A 85 -6.39 -1.16 -12.51
C VAL A 85 -6.72 -2.30 -11.55
N LEU A 86 -5.73 -2.76 -10.77
CA LEU A 86 -5.95 -3.79 -9.77
C LEU A 86 -6.89 -3.35 -8.65
N GLN A 87 -6.78 -2.09 -8.18
CA GLN A 87 -7.71 -1.52 -7.19
C GLN A 87 -9.14 -1.48 -7.71
N ILE A 88 -9.34 -1.12 -8.98
CA ILE A 88 -10.67 -1.11 -9.60
C ILE A 88 -11.22 -2.54 -9.66
N LEU A 89 -10.41 -3.51 -10.07
CA LEU A 89 -10.81 -4.93 -10.10
C LEU A 89 -11.18 -5.46 -8.72
N THR A 90 -10.40 -5.15 -7.69
CA THR A 90 -10.73 -5.59 -6.33
C THR A 90 -11.91 -4.84 -5.73
N CYS A 91 -12.11 -3.54 -6.04
CA CYS A 91 -13.34 -2.83 -5.73
C CYS A 91 -14.57 -3.53 -6.35
N VAL A 92 -14.49 -3.88 -7.63
CA VAL A 92 -15.56 -4.61 -8.33
C VAL A 92 -15.82 -5.97 -7.67
N GLY A 93 -14.76 -6.71 -7.33
CA GLY A 93 -14.88 -7.99 -6.62
C GLY A 93 -15.58 -7.85 -5.26
N ILE A 94 -15.38 -6.73 -4.55
CA ILE A 94 -15.99 -6.51 -3.24
C ILE A 94 -17.48 -6.19 -3.30
N ILE A 95 -17.96 -5.60 -4.39
CA ILE A 95 -19.41 -5.40 -4.63
C ILE A 95 -20.17 -6.74 -4.58
N PHE A 96 -19.53 -7.85 -4.98
CA PHE A 96 -20.13 -9.19 -4.94
C PHE A 96 -19.99 -9.90 -3.59
N THR A 97 -19.34 -9.28 -2.61
CA THR A 97 -19.16 -9.82 -1.26
C THR A 97 -20.00 -9.03 -0.25
N PRO A 98 -20.36 -9.60 0.92
CA PRO A 98 -21.09 -8.88 1.96
C PRO A 98 -20.25 -7.80 2.68
N VAL A 99 -19.05 -7.49 2.19
CA VAL A 99 -18.11 -6.57 2.82
C VAL A 99 -18.46 -5.13 2.45
N ASN A 100 -18.35 -4.21 3.42
CA ASN A 100 -18.68 -2.81 3.17
C ASN A 100 -17.60 -2.12 2.30
N ILE A 101 -18.02 -1.60 1.14
CA ILE A 101 -17.20 -0.83 0.20
C ILE A 101 -16.56 0.39 0.85
N PHE A 102 -17.26 1.08 1.77
CA PHE A 102 -16.70 2.23 2.47
C PHE A 102 -15.49 1.84 3.33
N GLY A 103 -15.57 0.71 4.03
CA GLY A 103 -14.43 0.17 4.76
C GLY A 103 -13.27 -0.16 3.83
N TYR A 104 -13.56 -0.78 2.68
CA TYR A 104 -12.55 -1.10 1.67
C TYR A 104 -11.84 0.14 1.13
N LEU A 105 -12.59 1.19 0.80
CA LEU A 105 -12.03 2.46 0.35
C LEU A 105 -11.11 3.07 1.41
N VAL A 106 -11.52 3.10 2.68
CA VAL A 106 -10.67 3.59 3.78
C VAL A 106 -9.36 2.78 3.86
N GLY A 107 -9.45 1.45 3.79
CA GLY A 107 -8.27 0.58 3.73
C GLY A 107 -7.35 0.87 2.54
N LEU A 108 -7.92 1.13 1.36
CA LEU A 108 -7.17 1.49 0.16
C LEU A 108 -6.47 2.85 0.28
N LEU A 109 -7.15 3.85 0.85
CA LEU A 109 -6.61 5.20 1.03
C LEU A 109 -5.54 5.26 2.13
N THR A 110 -5.51 4.30 3.05
CA THR A 110 -4.59 4.29 4.20
C THR A 110 -3.12 4.41 3.76
N LEU A 111 -2.71 3.68 2.71
CA LEU A 111 -1.33 3.74 2.22
C LEU A 111 -1.01 5.11 1.58
N THR A 112 -1.95 5.68 0.81
CA THR A 112 -1.79 7.00 0.20
C THR A 112 -1.68 8.09 1.28
N LEU A 113 -2.54 8.02 2.29
CA LEU A 113 -2.53 8.94 3.42
C LEU A 113 -1.21 8.85 4.18
N MET A 114 -0.70 7.64 4.40
CA MET A 114 0.58 7.44 5.09
C MET A 114 1.78 7.95 4.27
N THR A 115 1.73 7.83 2.94
CA THR A 115 2.75 8.43 2.06
C THR A 115 2.75 9.95 2.09
N LEU A 116 1.59 10.58 2.21
CA LEU A 116 1.47 12.03 2.37
C LEU A 116 1.98 12.48 3.73
N VAL A 117 1.62 11.76 4.80
CA VAL A 117 2.11 12.06 6.16
C VAL A 117 3.63 11.97 6.24
N ASP A 118 4.27 10.93 5.69
CA ASP A 118 5.74 10.82 5.66
C ASP A 118 6.40 11.95 4.87
N ARG A 119 5.78 12.43 3.78
CA ARG A 119 6.27 13.60 3.03
C ARG A 119 6.14 14.89 3.83
N VAL A 120 4.99 15.12 4.47
CA VAL A 120 4.75 16.31 5.29
C VAL A 120 5.71 16.35 6.49
N ILE A 121 5.91 15.22 7.19
CA ILE A 121 6.85 15.14 8.31
C ILE A 121 8.28 15.44 7.86
N LYS A 122 8.68 14.99 6.66
CA LYS A 122 9.99 15.32 6.10
C LYS A 122 10.11 16.79 5.75
N LEU A 123 9.08 17.39 5.16
CA LEU A 123 9.05 18.81 4.80
C LEU A 123 9.12 19.73 6.03
N ILE A 124 8.52 19.33 7.16
CA ILE A 124 8.54 20.11 8.41
C ILE A 124 9.91 19.99 9.12
N LYS A 125 10.67 18.93 8.85
CA LYS A 125 12.00 18.70 9.44
C LYS A 125 13.15 19.31 8.64
N GLU A 126 12.90 19.78 7.42
CA GLU A 126 13.82 20.59 6.61
C GLU A 126 13.66 22.07 6.96
#